data_AF-A0A2P2E0Z5-F1
#
_entry.id   AF-A0A2P2E0Z5-F1
#
_cell.length_a   1.000
_cell.length_b   1.000
_cell.length_c   1.000
_cell.angle_alpha   90.00
_cell.angle_beta   90.00
_cell.angle_gamma   90.00
#
_symmetry.space_group_name_H-M   'P 1'
#
loop_
_entity.id
_entity.type
_entity.pdbx_description
1 polymer ?
#
loop_
_entity_poly.entity_id
_entity_poly.type
_entity_poly.pdbx_seq_one_letter_code
_entity_poly.pdbx_strand_id
1 'polypeptide(L)'
;MFLKITKYLVAGLIVSCFAFYLKEHPEIRNHIYTPEMIEVSIKGPVKHPGVYNLESGSTGRDLIEKAGGLLPGASVKIEENGLNQLLVDGQALDLGKR
;
A
#
# COMPACT_ATOMS: atom_id res chain seq x y z
N MET A 1 -20.30 8.52 -39.95
CA MET A 1 -18.87 8.46 -39.57
C MET A 1 -18.47 9.63 -38.67
N PHE A 2 -18.74 10.88 -39.06
CA PHE A 2 -18.42 12.11 -38.28
C PHE A 2 -18.96 12.14 -36.84
N LEU A 3 -20.20 11.70 -36.61
CA LEU A 3 -20.82 11.71 -35.27
C LEU A 3 -20.14 10.79 -34.24
N LYS A 4 -19.40 9.76 -34.68
CA LYS A 4 -18.66 8.88 -33.76
C LYS A 4 -17.37 9.56 -33.28
N ILE A 5 -16.66 10.20 -34.20
CA ILE A 5 -15.37 10.87 -33.92
C ILE A 5 -15.55 12.02 -32.92
N THR A 6 -16.60 12.83 -33.05
CA THR A 6 -16.88 13.93 -32.11
C THR A 6 -17.20 13.41 -30.71
N LYS A 7 -17.91 12.28 -30.59
CA LYS A 7 -18.20 11.66 -29.29
C LYS A 7 -16.93 11.15 -28.59
N TYR A 8 -15.99 10.54 -29.34
CA TYR A 8 -14.73 10.10 -28.76
C TYR A 8 -13.81 11.27 -28.37
N LEU A 9 -13.82 12.36 -29.13
CA LEU A 9 -13.03 13.56 -28.84
C LEU A 9 -13.53 14.26 -27.56
N VAL A 10 -14.85 14.42 -27.43
CA VAL A 10 -15.47 14.98 -26.22
C VAL A 10 -15.26 14.07 -25.01
N ALA A 11 -15.39 12.74 -25.17
CA ALA A 11 -15.10 11.79 -24.09
C ALA A 11 -13.63 11.87 -23.64
N GLY A 12 -12.68 11.99 -24.58
CA GLY A 12 -11.26 12.16 -24.28
C GLY A 12 -10.97 13.43 -23.48
N LEU A 13 -11.61 14.55 -23.83
CA LEU A 13 -11.47 15.82 -23.10
C LEU A 13 -12.07 15.76 -21.69
N ILE A 14 -13.20 15.08 -21.50
CA ILE A 14 -13.81 14.91 -20.19
C ILE A 14 -12.91 14.04 -19.30
N VAL A 15 -12.39 12.93 -19.82
CA VAL A 15 -11.51 12.03 -19.08
C VAL A 15 -10.19 12.72 -18.72
N SER A 16 -9.59 13.48 -19.65
CA SER A 16 -8.35 14.20 -19.36
C SER A 16 -8.55 15.36 -18.39
N CYS A 17 -9.64 16.12 -18.52
CA CYS A 17 -9.99 17.21 -17.62
C CYS A 17 -10.28 16.68 -16.20
N PHE A 18 -11.01 15.57 -16.10
CA PHE A 18 -11.28 14.92 -14.82
C PHE A 18 -10.00 14.36 -14.19
N ALA A 19 -9.12 13.73 -14.98
CA ALA A 19 -7.82 13.25 -14.49
C ALA A 19 -6.92 14.40 -14.01
N PHE A 20 -6.92 15.53 -14.70
CA PHE A 20 -6.16 16.72 -14.33
C PHE A 20 -6.71 17.37 -13.05
N TYR A 21 -8.04 17.50 -12.95
CA TYR A 21 -8.72 18.06 -11.78
C TYR A 21 -8.43 17.28 -10.49
N LEU A 22 -8.41 15.95 -10.57
CA LEU A 22 -8.05 15.10 -9.43
C LEU A 22 -6.55 15.21 -9.04
N LYS A 23 -5.68 15.56 -9.99
CA LYS A 23 -4.26 15.78 -9.73
C LYS A 23 -4.00 17.13 -9.05
N GLU A 24 -4.78 18.15 -9.40
CA GLU A 24 -4.64 19.52 -8.90
C GLU A 24 -5.16 19.69 -7.46
N HIS A 25 -6.13 18.86 -7.03
CA HIS A 25 -6.77 18.93 -5.70
C HIS A 25 -6.51 17.68 -4.84
N PRO A 26 -5.30 17.51 -4.28
CA PRO A 26 -4.97 16.36 -3.42
C PRO A 26 -5.77 16.31 -2.10
N GLU A 27 -6.35 17.43 -1.66
CA GLU A 27 -7.17 17.52 -0.45
C GLU A 27 -8.47 16.69 -0.52
N ILE A 28 -9.08 16.56 -1.71
CA ILE A 28 -10.30 15.75 -1.92
C ILE A 28 -9.97 14.26 -1.79
N ARG A 29 -8.73 13.86 -2.13
CA ARG A 29 -8.24 12.48 -1.99
C ARG A 29 -8.19 12.04 -0.53
N ASN A 30 -7.84 12.94 0.38
CA ASN A 30 -7.52 12.60 1.76
C ASN A 30 -8.70 12.79 2.73
N HIS A 31 -9.77 13.51 2.35
CA HIS A 31 -10.91 13.79 3.25
C HIS A 31 -12.00 12.70 3.26
N ILE A 32 -11.87 11.66 2.41
CA ILE A 32 -12.79 10.51 2.34
C ILE A 32 -12.16 9.22 2.93
N TYR A 33 -10.88 9.25 3.31
CA TYR A 33 -10.19 8.13 3.92
C TYR A 33 -10.12 8.32 5.44
N THR A 34 -11.02 7.67 6.19
CA THR A 34 -10.68 7.28 7.56
C THR A 34 -9.89 5.98 7.41
N PRO A 35 -8.55 5.98 7.61
CA PRO A 35 -7.78 4.76 7.47
C PRO A 35 -8.29 3.77 8.52
N GLU A 36 -8.84 2.65 8.06
CA GLU A 36 -9.14 1.53 8.93
C GLU A 36 -7.80 1.04 9.50
N MET A 37 -7.67 1.00 10.82
CA MET A 37 -6.42 0.57 11.45
C MET A 37 -6.44 -0.95 11.58
N ILE A 38 -5.35 -1.59 11.16
CA ILE A 38 -5.12 -3.03 11.29
C ILE A 38 -4.05 -3.29 12.34
N GLU A 39 -4.26 -4.30 13.16
CA GLU A 39 -3.29 -4.82 14.12
C GLU A 39 -2.53 -5.99 13.48
N VAL A 40 -1.22 -5.87 13.35
CA VAL A 40 -0.38 -6.90 12.74
C VAL A 40 0.79 -7.25 13.65
N SER A 41 1.18 -8.52 13.66
CA SER A 41 2.32 -8.97 14.46
C SER A 41 3.49 -9.38 13.55
N ILE A 42 4.70 -9.02 13.93
CA ILE A 42 5.92 -9.38 13.22
C ILE A 42 6.89 -10.17 14.11
N LYS A 43 7.39 -11.28 13.57
CA LYS A 43 8.35 -12.18 14.22
C LYS A 43 9.50 -12.52 13.27
N GLY A 44 10.64 -12.91 13.84
CA GLY A 44 11.85 -13.27 13.08
C GLY A 44 12.93 -12.17 13.12
N PRO A 45 13.85 -12.10 12.14
CA PRO A 45 15.05 -11.27 12.21
C PRO A 45 14.83 -9.78 11.88
N VAL A 46 13.98 -9.11 12.66
CA VAL A 46 13.83 -7.64 12.69
C VAL A 46 14.41 -7.06 13.97
N LYS A 47 14.70 -5.75 13.97
CA LYS A 47 15.26 -5.09 15.16
C LYS A 47 14.31 -5.13 16.36
N HIS A 48 13.02 -4.89 16.13
CA HIS A 48 12.00 -4.86 17.18
C HIS A 48 10.81 -5.74 16.78
N PRO A 49 10.82 -7.05 17.11
CA PRO A 49 9.65 -7.90 16.91
C PRO A 49 8.53 -7.53 17.89
N GLY A 50 7.27 -7.63 17.47
CA GLY A 50 6.14 -7.20 18.28
C GLY A 50 4.85 -7.02 17.48
N VAL A 51 3.88 -6.34 18.09
CA VAL A 51 2.59 -5.98 17.49
C VAL A 51 2.62 -4.51 17.09
N TYR A 52 2.12 -4.21 15.90
CA TYR A 52 2.11 -2.88 15.31
C TYR A 52 0.73 -2.56 14.74
N ASN A 53 0.30 -1.31 14.96
CA ASN A 53 -0.89 -0.77 14.32
C ASN A 53 -0.47 -0.07 13.03
N LEU A 54 -1.04 -0.53 11.91
CA LEU A 54 -0.81 0.00 10.57
C LEU A 54 -2.14 0.44 9.96
N GLU A 55 -2.07 1.25 8.90
CA GLU A 55 -3.25 1.60 8.13
C GLU A 55 -3.61 0.44 7.18
N SER A 56 -4.89 0.18 6.97
CA SER A 56 -5.38 -0.77 5.97
C SER A 56 -4.81 -0.42 4.62
N GLY A 57 -4.22 -1.42 3.94
CA GLY A 57 -3.48 -1.21 2.70
C GLY A 57 -1.96 -1.07 2.89
N SER A 58 -1.46 -1.12 4.12
CA SER A 58 -0.01 -1.22 4.38
C SER A 58 0.53 -2.59 3.98
N THR A 59 1.81 -2.63 3.59
CA THR A 59 2.49 -3.83 3.10
C THR A 59 3.43 -4.43 4.16
N GLY A 60 3.90 -5.65 3.90
CA GLY A 60 4.92 -6.29 4.73
C GLY A 60 6.22 -5.48 4.82
N ARG A 61 6.58 -4.72 3.76
CA ARG A 61 7.74 -3.81 3.78
C ARG A 61 7.55 -2.68 4.80
N ASP A 62 6.37 -2.06 4.81
CA ASP A 62 6.06 -0.97 5.75
C ASP A 62 6.13 -1.47 7.20
N LEU A 63 5.67 -2.71 7.46
CA LEU A 63 5.79 -3.35 8.77
C LEU A 63 7.25 -3.59 9.17
N ILE A 64 8.10 -4.06 8.25
CA ILE A 64 9.53 -4.26 8.50
C ILE A 64 10.24 -2.93 8.79
N GLU A 65 9.93 -1.88 8.03
CA GLU A 65 10.47 -0.55 8.27
C GLU A 65 10.05 -0.01 9.64
N LYS A 66 8.78 -0.17 10.01
CA LYS A 66 8.26 0.23 11.32
C LYS A 66 8.86 -0.58 12.47
N ALA A 67 9.25 -1.83 12.21
CA ALA A 67 10.02 -2.67 13.14
C ALA A 67 11.51 -2.25 13.26
N GLY A 68 11.95 -1.22 12.52
CA GLY A 68 13.32 -0.71 12.52
C GLY A 68 14.23 -1.32 11.45
N GLY A 69 13.65 -2.07 10.51
CA GLY A 69 14.36 -2.80 9.48
C GLY A 69 14.82 -4.19 9.91
N LEU A 70 15.37 -4.92 8.94
CA LEU A 70 15.93 -6.25 9.16
C LEU A 70 17.25 -6.19 9.92
N LEU A 71 17.55 -7.27 10.63
CA LEU A 71 18.86 -7.44 11.27
C LEU A 71 19.96 -7.63 10.20
N PRO A 72 21.19 -7.13 10.44
CA PRO A 72 22.30 -7.35 9.51
C PRO A 72 22.56 -8.86 9.36
N GLY A 73 22.68 -9.31 8.11
CA GLY A 73 22.85 -10.72 7.75
C GLY A 73 21.56 -11.53 7.66
N ALA A 74 20.39 -10.94 7.94
CA ALA A 74 19.11 -11.59 7.75
C ALA A 74 18.75 -11.63 6.26
N SER A 75 18.56 -12.84 5.70
CA SER A 75 17.94 -13.02 4.40
C SER A 75 16.48 -13.39 4.62
N VAL A 76 15.58 -12.45 4.32
CA VAL A 76 14.14 -12.72 4.41
C VAL A 76 13.80 -13.76 3.35
N LYS A 77 13.40 -14.94 3.82
CA LYS A 77 12.92 -16.04 2.96
C LYS A 77 11.42 -15.90 2.68
N ILE A 78 10.96 -14.67 2.51
CA ILE A 78 9.62 -14.39 2.01
C ILE A 78 9.75 -14.34 0.51
N GLU A 79 8.93 -15.13 -0.18
CA GLU A 79 8.75 -15.00 -1.63
C GLU A 79 8.48 -13.52 -1.92
N GLU A 80 9.20 -12.89 -2.86
CA GLU A 80 9.18 -11.43 -3.04
C GLU A 80 7.77 -10.82 -3.20
N ASN A 81 6.78 -11.64 -3.54
CA ASN A 81 5.36 -11.31 -3.56
C ASN A 81 4.75 -11.05 -2.16
N GLY A 82 5.17 -11.77 -1.12
CA GLY A 82 4.60 -11.65 0.24
C GLY A 82 4.95 -10.35 0.96
N LEU A 83 6.02 -9.67 0.54
CA LEU A 83 6.41 -8.36 1.09
C LEU A 83 5.60 -7.20 0.51
N ASN A 84 5.12 -7.35 -0.72
CA ASN A 84 4.28 -6.36 -1.40
C ASN A 84 2.79 -6.67 -1.23
N GLN A 85 2.47 -7.77 -0.54
CA GLN A 85 1.10 -8.12 -0.23
C GLN A 85 0.56 -7.20 0.85
N LEU A 86 -0.70 -6.80 0.67
CA LEU A 86 -1.44 -6.06 1.67
C LEU A 86 -1.60 -6.90 2.93
N LEU A 87 -1.30 -6.30 4.07
CA LEU A 87 -1.52 -6.92 5.37
C LEU A 87 -3.00 -6.82 5.74
N VAL A 88 -3.49 -7.85 6.42
CA VAL A 88 -4.86 -7.94 6.94
C VAL A 88 -4.83 -7.82 8.46
N ASP A 89 -5.91 -7.33 9.05
CA ASP A 89 -6.07 -7.27 10.51
C ASP A 89 -5.89 -8.65 11.17
N GLY A 90 -5.15 -8.68 12.28
CA GLY A 90 -4.74 -9.89 13.00
C GLY A 90 -3.65 -10.71 12.33
N GLN A 91 -3.10 -10.29 11.18
CA GLN A 91 -2.10 -11.08 10.45
C GLN A 91 -0.77 -11.14 11.22
N ALA A 92 -0.20 -12.35 11.27
CA ALA A 92 1.15 -12.57 11.78
C ALA A 92 2.13 -12.79 10.62
N LEU A 93 3.09 -11.89 10.50
CA LEU A 93 4.20 -12.00 9.56
C LEU A 93 5.39 -12.67 10.25
N ASP A 94 5.67 -13.92 9.88
CA ASP A 94 6.87 -14.63 10.30
C ASP A 94 7.93 -14.55 9.21
N LEU A 95 9.05 -13.90 9.53
CA LEU A 95 10.19 -13.73 8.63
C LEU A 95 11.13 -14.95 8.62
N GLY A 96 10.83 -15.99 9.40
CA GLY A 96 11.66 -17.18 9.54
C GLY A 96 12.87 -16.97 10.46
N LYS A 97 13.84 -17.89 10.39
CA LYS A 97 15.07 -17.84 11.20
C LYS A 97 16.25 -17.27 10.39
N ARG A 98 17.22 -16.73 11.12
CA ARG A 98 18.54 -16.29 10.61
C ARG A 98 19.27 -17.40 9.88
#